data_AF-A0A6A0H4T9-F1
#
_entry.id   AF-A0A6A0H4T9-F1
#
_cell.length_a   1.000
_cell.length_b   1.000
_cell.length_c   1.000
_cell.angle_alpha   90.00
_cell.angle_beta   90.00
_cell.angle_gamma   90.00
#
_symmetry.space_group_name_H-M   'P 1'
#
loop_
_entity.id
_entity.type
_entity.pdbx_description
1 polymer ?
#
loop_
_entity_poly.entity_id
_entity_poly.type
_entity_poly.pdbx_seq_one_letter_code
_entity_poly.pdbx_strand_id
1 'polypeptide(L)' 'MGRIKNLIQEQHNGTYVVSIMIGNSIIADEESSFLGNANDQVAFVCEKLQADPELSGGYHAIGFSQGGQFL' A
#
# COMPACT_ATOMS: atom_id res chain seq x y z
N MET A 1 -2.81 0.56 8.35
CA MET A 1 -1.62 1.22 8.95
C MET A 1 -1.87 2.70 9.32
N GLY A 2 -3.00 3.06 9.96
CA GLY A 2 -3.39 4.46 10.15
C GLY A 2 -2.40 5.31 10.96
N ARG A 3 -1.87 4.77 12.06
CA ARG A 3 -0.90 5.49 12.91
C ARG A 3 0.40 5.84 12.17
N ILE A 4 0.94 4.91 11.37
CA ILE A 4 2.17 5.13 10.61
C ILE A 4 1.93 6.13 9.49
N LYS A 5 0.81 6.02 8.77
CA LYS A 5 0.39 7.03 7.77
C LYS A 5 0.38 8.43 8.39
N ASN A 6 -0.35 8.61 9.50
CA ASN A 6 -0.46 9.92 10.15
C ASN A 6 0.92 10.45 10.58
N LEU A 7 1.77 9.60 11.15
CA LEU A 7 3.13 9.99 11.54
C LEU A 7 3.95 10.49 10.35
N ILE A 8 3.94 9.78 9.21
CA ILE A 8 4.68 10.20 8.01
C ILE A 8 4.14 11.54 7.52
N GLN A 9 2.82 11.72 7.46
CA GLN A 9 2.21 12.97 7.03
C GLN A 9 2.59 14.14 7.96
N GLU A 10 2.57 13.93 9.28
CA GLU A 10 2.97 14.94 10.27
C GLU A 10 4.46 15.33 10.15
N GLN A 11 5.35 14.36 9.94
CA GLN A 11 6.79 14.60 9.88
C GLN A 11 7.27 15.11 8.51
N HIS A 12 6.48 14.92 7.45
CA HIS A 12 6.82 15.31 6.08
C HIS A 12 5.80 16.29 5.48
N ASN A 13 5.46 17.35 6.22
CA ASN A 13 4.67 18.50 5.72
C ASN A 13 3.35 18.13 5.02
N GLY A 14 2.63 17.14 5.53
CA GLY A 14 1.36 16.69 4.95
C GLY A 14 1.52 15.95 3.62
N THR A 15 2.68 15.34 3.37
CA THR A 15 2.92 14.56 2.14
C THR A 15 1.80 13.57 1.85
N TYR A 16 1.57 13.30 0.56
CA TYR A 16 0.58 12.32 0.14
C TYR A 16 1.03 10.92 0.55
N VAL A 17 0.14 10.17 1.21
CA VAL A 17 0.44 8.81 1.70
C VAL A 17 -0.71 7.86 1.38
N VAL A 18 -0.40 6.86 0.56
CA VAL A 18 -1.30 5.74 0.24
C VAL A 18 -0.96 4.55 1.13
N SER A 19 -1.91 4.12 1.97
CA SER A 19 -1.81 2.84 2.68
C SER A 19 -2.53 1.79 1.84
N ILE A 20 -1.78 0.85 1.25
CA ILE A 20 -2.34 -0.21 0.41
C ILE A 20 -3.29 -1.08 1.24
N MET A 21 -4.43 -1.41 0.64
CA MET A 21 -5.44 -2.35 1.13
C MET A 21 -5.84 -3.25 -0.03
N ILE A 22 -5.76 -4.55 0.18
CA ILE A 22 -6.17 -5.60 -0.75
C ILE A 22 -7.64 -5.95 -0.50
N GLY A 23 -8.43 -6.06 -1.57
CA GLY A 23 -9.87 -6.30 -1.46
C GLY A 23 -10.68 -5.06 -1.06
N ASN A 24 -11.92 -5.29 -0.60
CA ASN A 24 -12.94 -4.26 -0.39
C ASN A 24 -13.29 -4.02 1.09
N SER A 25 -12.61 -4.69 2.01
CA SER A 25 -12.84 -4.54 3.45
C SER A 25 -11.56 -4.87 4.23
N ILE A 26 -11.50 -4.42 5.48
CA ILE A 26 -10.38 -4.73 6.39
C ILE A 26 -10.25 -6.25 6.60
N ILE A 27 -11.38 -6.95 6.71
CA ILE A 27 -11.40 -8.40 6.89
C ILE A 27 -10.80 -9.11 5.66
N ALA A 28 -11.19 -8.70 4.46
CA ALA A 28 -10.65 -9.27 3.23
C ALA A 28 -9.14 -8.97 3.06
N ASP A 29 -8.70 -7.77 3.45
CA ASP A 29 -7.28 -7.38 3.43
C ASP A 29 -6.46 -8.29 4.37
N GLU A 30 -6.96 -8.50 5.59
CA GLU A 30 -6.33 -9.37 6.59
C GLU A 30 -6.27 -10.83 6.10
N GLU A 31 -7.37 -11.40 5.65
CA GLU A 31 -7.39 -12.79 5.13
C GLU A 31 -6.44 -12.95 3.94
N SER A 32 -6.39 -11.97 3.04
CA SER A 32 -5.51 -12.01 1.86
C SER A 32 -4.03 -12.04 2.23
N SER A 33 -3.65 -11.45 3.38
CA SER A 33 -2.26 -11.45 3.83
C SER A 33 -1.72 -12.85 4.15
N PHE A 34 -2.62 -13.78 4.51
CA PHE A 34 -2.28 -15.17 4.83
C PHE A 34 -2.58 -16.15 3.69
N LEU A 35 -3.72 -15.97 3.00
CA LEU A 35 -4.26 -16.96 2.07
C LEU A 35 -4.21 -16.53 0.61
N GLY A 36 -3.90 -15.27 0.33
CA GLY A 36 -3.88 -14.72 -1.02
C GLY A 36 -2.65 -15.13 -1.83
N ASN A 37 -2.79 -15.13 -3.15
CA ASN A 37 -1.66 -15.31 -4.05
C ASN A 37 -0.86 -14.00 -4.18
N ALA A 38 0.44 -14.03 -3.88
CA ALA A 38 1.29 -12.85 -3.91
C ALA A 38 1.39 -12.20 -5.31
N ASN A 39 1.39 -13.00 -6.38
CA ASN A 39 1.47 -12.47 -7.75
C ASN A 39 0.22 -11.66 -8.10
N ASP A 40 -0.96 -12.17 -7.71
CA ASP A 40 -2.23 -11.48 -7.95
C ASP A 40 -2.31 -10.19 -7.11
N GLN A 41 -1.78 -10.20 -5.88
CA GLN A 41 -1.69 -9.00 -5.05
C GLN A 41 -0.77 -7.94 -5.68
N VAL A 42 0.41 -8.34 -6.16
CA VAL A 42 1.33 -7.42 -6.83
C VAL A 42 0.68 -6.82 -8.07
N ALA A 43 0.05 -7.64 -8.92
CA ALA A 43 -0.66 -7.16 -10.11
C ALA A 43 -1.75 -6.13 -9.76
N PHE A 44 -2.60 -6.46 -8.78
CA PHE A 44 -3.65 -5.57 -8.29
C PHE A 44 -3.11 -4.24 -7.75
N VAL A 45 -2.01 -4.28 -7.00
CA VAL A 45 -1.37 -3.07 -6.46
C VAL A 45 -0.76 -2.24 -7.58
N CYS A 46 -0.10 -2.87 -8.57
CA CYS A 46 0.43 -2.17 -9.73
C CYS A 46 -0.66 -1.42 -10.50
N GLU A 47 -1.82 -2.03 -10.73
CA GLU A 47 -2.96 -1.37 -11.38
C GLU A 47 -3.44 -0.15 -10.58
N LYS A 48 -3.59 -0.28 -9.26
CA LYS A 48 -3.98 0.84 -8.40
C LYS A 48 -2.98 1.98 -8.41
N LEU A 49 -1.68 1.68 -8.32
CA LEU A 49 -0.62 2.69 -8.30
C LEU A 49 -0.52 3.42 -9.65
N GLN A 50 -0.70 2.70 -10.77
CA GLN A 50 -0.71 3.32 -12.11
C GLN A 50 -1.90 4.25 -12.33
N ALA A 51 -3.04 3.97 -11.69
CA ALA A 51 -4.24 4.79 -11.79
C ALA A 51 -4.21 6.04 -10.90
N ASP A 52 -3.23 6.16 -9.98
CA ASP A 52 -3.12 7.29 -9.07
C ASP A 52 -2.26 8.43 -9.67
N PRO A 53 -2.87 9.56 -10.07
CA PRO A 53 -2.14 10.67 -10.70
C PRO A 53 -1.18 11.38 -9.74
N GLU A 54 -1.35 11.28 -8.41
CA GLU A 54 -0.41 11.87 -7.46
C GLU A 54 0.94 11.12 -7.42
N LEU A 55 0.98 9.90 -7.96
CA LEU A 55 2.18 9.04 -7.99
C LEU A 55 2.90 9.02 -9.34
N SER A 56 2.37 9.70 -10.37
CA SER A 56 2.93 9.65 -11.74
C SER A 56 4.34 10.24 -11.86
N GLY A 57 4.74 11.09 -10.91
CA GLY A 57 6.08 11.69 -10.83
C GLY A 57 7.13 10.77 -10.17
N GLY A 58 6.76 9.55 -9.81
CA GLY A 58 7.56 8.65 -8.98
C GLY A 58 7.18 8.75 -7.51
N TYR A 59 7.56 7.73 -6.74
CA TYR A 59 7.22 7.62 -5.33
C TYR A 59 8.28 6.85 -4.54
N HIS A 60 8.25 7.02 -3.21
CA HIS A 60 8.96 6.15 -2.27
C HIS A 60 8.02 5.05 -1.79
N ALA A 61 8.55 3.87 -1.52
CA ALA A 61 7.80 2.74 -1.00
C ALA A 61 8.40 2.23 0.32
N ILE A 62 7.55 1.86 1.27
CA ILE A 62 7.94 1.28 2.55
C ILE A 62 7.12 0.00 2.74
N GLY A 63 7.81 -1.13 2.87
CA GLY A 63 7.21 -2.43 3.11
C GLY A 63 7.57 -2.95 4.49
N PHE A 64 6.58 -3.45 5.22
CA PHE A 64 6.76 -4.05 6.54
C PHE A 64 6.63 -5.57 6.45
N SER A 65 7.57 -6.30 7.07
CA SER A 65 7.57 -7.77 7.04
C SER A 65 7.51 -8.30 5.60
N GLN A 66 6.57 -9.20 5.26
CA GLN A 66 6.40 -9.72 3.89
C GLN A 66 6.17 -8.61 2.85
N GLY A 67 5.55 -7.49 3.25
CA GLY A 67 5.29 -6.37 2.35
C GLY A 67 6.57 -5.76 1.78
N GLY A 68 7.72 -5.93 2.43
CA GLY A 68 9.01 -5.50 1.89
C GLY A 68 9.52 -6.34 0.73
N GLN A 69 9.09 -7.60 0.62
CA GLN A 69 9.43 -8.47 -0.52
C GLN A 69 8.45 -8.29 -1.70
N PHE A 70 7.32 -7.62 -1.47
CA PHE A 70 6.29 -7.37 -2.49
C PHE A 70 6.49 -6.03 -3.22
N LEU A 71 7.52 -5.26 -2.83
CA LEU A 71 7.87 -3.97 -3.45
C LEU A 71 8.75 -4.14 -4.69
#